data_AF-A0A9W4IP34-F1
#
_entry.id   AF-A0A9W4IP34-F1
#
_cell.length_a   1.000
_cell.length_b   1.000
_cell.length_c   1.000
_cell.angle_alpha   90.00
_cell.angle_beta   90.00
_cell.angle_gamma   90.00
#
_symmetry.space_group_name_H-M   'P 1'
#
loop_
_entity.id
_entity.type
_entity.pdbx_description
1 polymer ?
#
loop_
_entity_poly.entity_id
_entity_poly.type
_entity_poly.pdbx_seq_one_letter_code
_entity_poly.pdbx_strand_id
1 'polypeptide(L)'
;MGWGALCVAGGGAYYFAKQSINADRQSRFEAEIKHKTQMKLMEEEHKRQALAVPAHTNGDPSSNLAKMAKFQNSADDVASPSVEASHDPAATRHEPLTEADRVLEKGKYEAAQPYRPPSGNRFS
;
A
#
# COMPACT_ATOMS: atom_id res chain seq x y z
N MET A 1 11.43 34.41 47.72
CA MET A 1 10.88 33.42 46.78
C MET A 1 12.03 32.90 45.93
N GLY A 2 12.44 31.67 46.19
CA GLY A 2 13.77 31.17 45.84
C GLY A 2 13.79 30.19 44.66
N TRP A 3 15.02 29.87 44.25
CA TRP A 3 15.41 28.96 43.17
C TRP A 3 14.67 27.61 43.16
N GLY A 4 14.16 27.14 44.31
CA GLY A 4 13.31 25.95 44.38
C GLY A 4 12.04 26.03 43.51
N ALA A 5 11.43 27.22 43.39
CA ALA A 5 10.30 27.42 42.48
C ALA A 5 10.72 27.29 41.00
N LEU A 6 11.93 27.70 40.65
CA LEU A 6 12.48 27.56 39.30
C LEU A 6 12.74 26.08 38.95
N CYS A 7 13.26 25.31 39.90
CA CYS A 7 13.49 23.87 39.71
C CYS A 7 12.17 23.09 39.56
N VAL A 8 11.14 23.40 40.36
CA VAL A 8 9.83 22.75 40.25
C VAL A 8 9.11 23.17 38.96
N ALA A 9 9.17 24.45 38.59
CA ALA A 9 8.60 24.94 37.34
C ALA A 9 9.28 24.32 36.11
N GLY A 10 10.61 24.24 36.09
CA GLY A 10 11.37 23.59 35.00
C GLY A 10 11.17 22.08 34.94
N GLY A 11 11.14 21.40 36.08
CA GLY A 11 10.88 19.96 36.17
C GLY A 11 9.46 19.57 35.72
N GLY A 12 8.46 20.39 36.07
CA GLY A 12 7.09 20.21 35.60
C GLY A 12 6.97 20.33 34.07
N ALA A 13 7.61 21.35 33.48
CA ALA A 13 7.62 21.54 32.04
C ALA A 13 8.26 20.36 31.29
N TYR A 14 9.34 19.77 31.81
CA TYR A 14 9.98 18.58 31.23
C TYR A 14 9.08 17.34 31.26
N TYR A 15 8.30 17.16 32.34
CA TYR A 15 7.37 16.03 32.46
C TYR A 15 6.21 16.12 31.46
N PHE A 16 5.59 17.30 31.34
CA PHE A 16 4.52 17.54 30.36
C PHE A 16 5.03 17.44 28.92
N ALA A 17 6.24 17.91 28.63
CA ALA A 17 6.86 17.74 27.31
C ALA A 17 7.07 16.26 26.96
N LYS A 18 7.55 15.44 27.90
CA LYS A 18 7.75 14.00 27.68
C LYS A 18 6.45 13.23 27.51
N GLN A 19 5.37 13.67 28.16
CA GLN A 19 4.04 13.08 28.04
C GLN A 19 3.44 13.32 26.65
N SER A 20 3.64 14.50 26.06
CA SER A 20 3.12 14.82 24.71
C SER A 20 3.75 13.96 23.60
N ILE A 21 5.03 13.62 23.72
CA ILE A 21 5.75 12.79 22.74
C ILE A 21 5.27 11.33 22.78
N ASN A 22 4.95 10.82 23.97
CA ASN A 22 4.42 9.46 24.12
C ASN A 22 2.97 9.36 23.62
N ALA A 23 2.17 10.40 23.83
CA ALA A 23 0.79 10.45 23.34
C ALA A 23 0.73 10.42 21.81
N ASP A 24 1.61 11.15 21.12
CA ASP A 24 1.66 11.14 19.65
C ASP A 24 2.01 9.75 19.11
N ARG A 25 3.04 9.09 19.68
CA ARG A 25 3.42 7.72 19.28
C ARG A 25 2.31 6.70 19.55
N GLN A 26 1.60 6.82 20.66
CA GLN A 26 0.45 5.96 20.97
C GLN A 26 -0.69 6.18 19.98
N SER A 27 -0.99 7.43 19.62
CA SER A 27 -2.08 7.74 18.67
C SER A 27 -1.82 7.14 17.28
N ARG A 28 -0.57 7.20 16.79
CA ARG A 28 -0.17 6.63 15.49
C ARG A 28 -0.24 5.10 15.52
N PHE A 29 0.25 4.50 16.60
CA PHE A 29 0.18 3.05 16.79
C PHE A 29 -1.27 2.55 16.88
N GLU A 30 -2.15 3.26 17.61
CA GLU A 30 -3.57 2.93 17.68
C GLU A 30 -4.27 3.07 16.33
N ALA A 31 -3.94 4.11 15.55
CA ALA A 31 -4.48 4.30 14.20
C ALA A 31 -4.07 3.14 13.27
N GLU A 32 -2.80 2.73 13.31
CA GLU A 32 -2.29 1.60 12.54
C GLU A 32 -2.94 0.27 12.95
N ILE A 33 -3.11 0.03 14.26
CA ILE A 33 -3.82 -1.15 14.75
C ILE A 33 -5.27 -1.14 14.26
N LYS A 34 -6.00 -0.02 14.42
CA LYS A 34 -7.40 0.09 13.99
C LYS A 34 -7.54 -0.20 12.50
N HIS A 35 -6.72 0.42 11.67
CA HIS A 35 -6.71 0.17 10.23
C HIS A 35 -6.44 -1.30 9.90
N LYS A 36 -5.43 -1.91 10.53
CA LYS A 36 -5.11 -3.33 10.34
C LYS A 36 -6.24 -4.25 10.77
N THR A 37 -6.92 -3.95 11.89
CA THR A 37 -8.05 -4.75 12.36
C THR A 37 -9.25 -4.67 11.43
N GLN A 38 -9.57 -3.48 10.90
CA GLN A 38 -10.66 -3.29 9.94
C GLN A 38 -10.42 -4.08 8.65
N MET A 39 -9.21 -3.98 8.09
CA MET A 39 -8.82 -4.76 6.90
C MET A 39 -8.93 -6.26 7.13
N LYS A 40 -8.46 -6.75 8.29
CA LYS A 40 -8.54 -8.17 8.63
C LYS A 40 -9.98 -8.66 8.76
N LEU A 41 -10.87 -7.88 9.37
CA LEU A 41 -12.29 -8.24 9.48
C LEU A 41 -12.94 -8.33 8.09
N MET A 42 -12.66 -7.37 7.21
CA MET A 42 -13.15 -7.39 5.84
C MET A 42 -12.64 -8.60 5.04
N GLU A 43 -11.36 -8.98 5.22
CA GLU A 43 -10.78 -10.19 4.61
C GLU A 43 -11.47 -11.47 5.12
N GLU A 44 -11.72 -11.57 6.43
CA GLU A 44 -12.41 -12.71 7.03
C GLU A 44 -13.84 -12.83 6.52
N GLU A 45 -14.57 -11.72 6.40
CA GLU A 45 -15.91 -11.69 5.82
C GLU A 45 -15.91 -12.13 4.36
N HIS A 46 -15.00 -11.60 3.54
CA HIS A 46 -14.86 -11.99 2.14
C HIS A 46 -14.50 -13.47 1.99
N LYS A 47 -13.61 -13.99 2.85
CA LYS A 47 -13.26 -15.41 2.89
C LYS A 47 -14.45 -16.28 3.29
N ARG A 48 -15.26 -15.85 4.26
CA ARG A 48 -16.48 -16.56 4.66
C ARG A 48 -17.52 -16.55 3.55
N GLN A 49 -17.67 -15.46 2.82
CA GLN A 49 -18.55 -15.39 1.65
C GLN A 49 -18.06 -16.30 0.53
N ALA A 50 -16.75 -16.33 0.24
CA ALA A 50 -16.16 -17.22 -0.75
C ALA A 50 -16.37 -18.71 -0.43
N LEU A 51 -16.37 -19.09 0.85
CA LEU A 51 -16.67 -20.45 1.30
C LEU A 51 -18.17 -20.76 1.38
N ALA A 52 -19.01 -19.73 1.52
CA ALA A 52 -20.47 -19.86 1.59
C ALA A 52 -21.15 -19.83 0.22
N VAL A 53 -20.44 -19.48 -0.86
CA VAL A 53 -20.90 -19.77 -2.22
C VAL A 53 -20.77 -21.29 -2.42
N PRO A 54 -21.87 -22.05 -2.48
CA PRO A 54 -21.78 -23.44 -2.87
C PRO A 54 -21.14 -23.51 -4.25
N ALA A 55 -20.03 -24.25 -4.35
CA ALA A 55 -19.63 -24.84 -5.61
C ALA A 55 -20.77 -25.77 -6.05
N HIS A 56 -21.79 -25.22 -6.73
CA HIS A 56 -22.76 -25.99 -7.48
C HIS A 56 -22.06 -26.58 -8.71
N THR A 57 -21.17 -27.53 -8.47
CA THR A 57 -20.69 -28.47 -9.48
C THR A 57 -21.57 -29.71 -9.41
N ASN A 58 -22.84 -29.55 -9.73
CA ASN A 58 -23.68 -30.66 -10.13
C ASN A 58 -23.94 -30.48 -11.62
N GLY A 59 -23.77 -31.54 -12.40
CA GLY A 59 -23.88 -31.53 -13.86
C GLY A 59 -25.28 -31.16 -14.33
N ASP A 60 -25.60 -29.88 -14.30
CA ASP A 60 -26.84 -29.33 -14.86
C ASP A 60 -26.62 -28.98 -16.35
N PRO A 61 -27.54 -29.39 -17.25
CA PRO A 61 -27.48 -28.99 -18.67
C PRO A 61 -27.57 -27.46 -18.86
N SER A 62 -28.03 -26.74 -17.83
CA SER A 62 -27.97 -25.27 -17.71
C SER A 62 -26.55 -24.72 -17.76
N SER A 63 -25.54 -25.46 -17.26
CA SER A 63 -24.14 -25.02 -17.30
C SER A 63 -23.59 -24.93 -18.72
N ASN A 64 -24.07 -25.76 -19.66
CA ASN A 64 -23.69 -25.66 -21.07
C ASN A 64 -24.40 -24.48 -21.76
N LEU A 65 -25.65 -24.20 -21.40
CA LEU A 65 -26.36 -23.01 -21.88
C LEU A 65 -25.76 -21.72 -21.30
N ALA A 66 -25.35 -21.71 -20.03
CA ALA A 66 -24.67 -20.59 -19.39
C ALA A 66 -23.26 -20.37 -19.93
N LYS A 67 -22.52 -21.44 -20.27
CA LYS A 67 -21.26 -21.36 -21.01
C LYS A 67 -21.49 -20.76 -22.40
N MET A 68 -22.53 -21.17 -23.12
CA MET A 68 -22.86 -20.65 -24.45
C MET A 68 -23.35 -19.19 -24.41
N ALA A 69 -24.14 -18.81 -23.41
CA ALA A 69 -24.54 -17.43 -23.16
C ALA A 69 -23.35 -16.55 -22.73
N LYS A 70 -22.35 -17.11 -22.05
CA LYS A 70 -21.10 -16.41 -21.70
C LYS A 70 -20.19 -16.18 -22.91
N PHE A 71 -20.28 -17.01 -23.94
CA PHE A 71 -19.66 -16.74 -25.24
C PHE A 71 -20.41 -15.67 -26.06
N GLN A 72 -21.71 -15.45 -25.79
CA GLN A 72 -22.52 -14.45 -26.49
C GLN A 72 -22.55 -13.08 -25.79
N ASN A 73 -22.36 -13.03 -24.46
CA ASN A 73 -22.39 -11.81 -23.62
C ASN A 73 -21.00 -11.46 -23.05
N SER A 74 -19.93 -11.77 -23.78
CA SER A 74 -18.54 -11.42 -23.44
C SER A 74 -18.20 -9.93 -23.57
N ALA A 75 -19.20 -9.05 -23.65
CA ALA A 75 -19.01 -7.62 -23.85
C ALA A 75 -19.25 -6.78 -22.57
N ASP A 76 -19.80 -7.38 -21.50
CA ASP A 76 -20.19 -6.64 -20.29
C ASP A 76 -19.64 -7.29 -19.02
N ASP A 77 -18.33 -7.17 -18.84
CA ASP A 77 -17.61 -7.60 -17.63
C ASP A 77 -17.68 -6.57 -16.48
N VAL A 78 -18.47 -5.49 -16.66
CA VAL A 78 -18.59 -4.29 -15.78
C VAL A 78 -19.15 -4.60 -14.37
N ALA A 79 -19.67 -5.82 -14.16
CA ALA A 79 -20.26 -6.23 -12.89
C ALA A 79 -19.45 -7.29 -12.12
N SER A 80 -18.27 -7.68 -12.60
CA SER A 80 -17.46 -8.71 -11.97
C SER A 80 -16.09 -8.19 -11.54
N PRO A 81 -15.88 -7.89 -10.23
CA PRO A 81 -14.64 -7.28 -9.74
C PRO A 81 -13.41 -8.18 -10.01
N SER A 82 -13.59 -9.51 -9.99
CA SER A 82 -12.52 -10.45 -10.30
C SER A 82 -12.11 -10.42 -11.78
N VAL A 83 -13.03 -10.08 -12.69
CA VAL A 83 -12.75 -9.99 -14.13
C VAL A 83 -12.16 -8.63 -14.47
N GLU A 84 -12.70 -7.54 -13.90
CA GLU A 84 -12.13 -6.19 -14.04
C GLU A 84 -10.70 -6.08 -13.52
N ALA A 85 -10.37 -6.72 -12.39
CA ALA A 85 -9.01 -6.74 -11.84
C ALA A 85 -7.98 -7.41 -12.77
N SER A 86 -8.43 -8.26 -13.69
CA SER A 86 -7.57 -8.90 -14.69
C SER A 86 -7.49 -8.14 -16.03
N HIS A 87 -8.31 -7.09 -16.19
CA HIS A 87 -8.28 -6.19 -17.34
C HIS A 87 -7.30 -5.02 -17.18
N ASP A 88 -6.63 -4.89 -16.03
CA ASP A 88 -5.53 -3.95 -15.88
C ASP A 88 -4.41 -4.40 -16.84
N PRO A 89 -4.10 -3.63 -17.90
CA PRO A 89 -3.04 -4.00 -18.82
C PRO A 89 -1.79 -4.20 -17.97
N ALA A 90 -1.24 -5.43 -17.99
CA ALA A 90 -0.02 -5.76 -17.27
C ALA A 90 0.95 -4.60 -17.41
N ALA A 91 1.47 -4.08 -16.28
CA ALA A 91 2.39 -2.95 -16.28
C ALA A 91 3.53 -3.27 -17.25
N THR A 92 3.39 -2.82 -18.49
CA THR A 92 4.25 -3.18 -19.61
C THR A 92 5.39 -2.21 -19.53
N ARG A 93 6.17 -2.36 -18.46
CA ARG A 93 7.54 -1.88 -18.48
C ARG A 93 8.32 -2.89 -19.30
N HIS A 94 8.59 -2.52 -20.55
CA HIS A 94 9.67 -3.14 -21.29
C HIS A 94 10.93 -3.00 -20.44
N GLU A 95 11.61 -4.11 -20.14
CA GLU A 95 12.97 -4.00 -19.63
C GLU A 95 13.77 -3.19 -20.67
N PRO A 96 14.47 -2.11 -20.26
CA PRO A 96 15.21 -1.30 -21.21
C PRO A 96 16.22 -2.18 -21.94
N LEU A 97 16.03 -2.35 -23.25
CA LEU A 97 16.86 -3.19 -24.12
C LEU A 97 18.28 -2.63 -24.29
N THR A 98 18.48 -1.35 -23.98
CA THR A 98 19.77 -0.68 -24.02
C THR A 98 20.04 0.16 -22.77
N GLU A 99 21.31 0.34 -22.41
CA GLU A 99 21.70 1.21 -21.28
C GLU A 99 21.26 2.67 -21.49
N ALA A 100 21.10 3.11 -22.74
CA ALA A 100 20.60 4.44 -23.08
C ALA A 100 19.12 4.61 -22.71
N ASP A 101 18.28 3.61 -22.97
CA ASP A 101 16.84 3.64 -22.68
C ASP A 101 16.57 3.70 -21.17
N ARG A 102 17.38 2.99 -20.38
CA ARG A 102 17.35 3.06 -18.90
C ARG A 102 17.62 4.47 -18.37
N VAL A 103 18.43 5.26 -19.09
CA VAL A 103 18.82 6.62 -18.68
C VAL A 103 17.81 7.67 -19.14
N LEU A 104 17.14 7.45 -20.27
CA LEU A 104 16.11 8.35 -20.78
C LEU A 104 14.77 8.21 -20.04
N GLU A 105 14.47 7.04 -19.48
CA GLU A 105 13.29 6.82 -18.61
C GLU A 105 13.41 7.40 -17.18
N LYS A 106 14.50 8.11 -16.90
CA LYS A 106 14.68 8.78 -15.60
C LYS A 106 13.63 9.87 -15.42
N GLY A 107 13.06 9.95 -14.21
CA GLY A 107 12.11 11.01 -13.89
C GLY A 107 12.72 12.40 -14.08
N LYS A 108 11.89 13.43 -14.30
CA LYS A 108 12.33 14.82 -14.59
C LYS A 108 13.37 15.39 -13.59
N TYR A 109 13.47 14.81 -12.40
CA TYR A 109 14.36 15.25 -11.31
C TYR A 109 15.44 14.23 -10.94
N GLU A 110 15.61 13.16 -11.71
CA GLU A 110 16.66 12.17 -11.45
C GLU A 110 17.98 12.56 -12.15
N ALA A 111 19.10 12.35 -11.44
CA ALA A 111 20.41 12.67 -11.98
C ALA A 111 20.78 11.74 -13.16
N ALA A 112 21.12 12.35 -14.30
CA ALA A 112 21.54 11.63 -15.50
C ALA A 112 22.78 10.74 -15.23
N GLN A 113 23.68 11.19 -14.37
CA GLN A 113 24.87 10.46 -13.92
C GLN A 113 24.92 10.41 -12.39
N PRO A 114 25.33 9.27 -11.78
CA PRO A 114 25.60 9.21 -10.36
C PRO A 114 26.66 10.23 -9.96
N TYR A 115 26.41 11.00 -8.90
CA TYR A 115 27.38 11.97 -8.40
C TYR A 115 28.69 11.26 -8.01
N ARG A 116 29.81 11.71 -8.59
CA ARG A 116 31.15 11.28 -8.18
C ARG A 116 31.90 12.45 -7.57
N PRO A 117 32.39 12.34 -6.33
CA PRO A 117 33.21 13.37 -5.73
C PRO A 117 34.48 13.60 -6.57
N PRO A 118 34.97 14.85 -6.70
CA PRO A 118 36.24 15.13 -7.35
C PRO A 118 37.38 14.33 -6.70
N SER A 119 38.27 13.77 -7.52
CA SER A 119 39.47 13.09 -7.03
C SER A 119 40.45 14.14 -6.50
N GLY A 120 40.68 14.16 -5.19
CA GLY A 120 41.56 15.12 -4.55
C GLY A 120 41.56 14.96 -3.02
N ASN A 121 42.60 15.49 -2.38
CA ASN A 121 42.78 15.39 -0.94
C ASN A 121 41.76 16.30 -0.23
N ARG A 122 40.72 15.72 0.38
CA ARG A 122 39.62 16.46 1.05
C ARG A 122 40.01 16.99 2.44
N PHE A 123 41.26 16.82 2.83
CA PHE A 123 41.79 17.12 4.16
C PHE A 123 43.13 17.85 4.08
N SER A 124 43.15 19.00 3.44
CA SER A 124 44.21 20.01 3.56
C SER A 124 43.65 21.25 4.22
#